data_AF-A0A8H4A9L6-F1
#
_entry.id   AF-A0A8H4A9L6-F1
#
_cell.length_a   1.000
_cell.length_b   1.000
_cell.length_c   1.000
_cell.angle_alpha   90.00
_cell.angle_beta   90.00
_cell.angle_gamma   90.00
#
_symmetry.space_group_name_H-M   'P 1'
#
loop_
_entity.id
_entity.type
_entity.pdbx_description
1 polymer ?
#
loop_
_entity_poly.entity_id
_entity_poly.type
_entity_poly.pdbx_seq_one_letter_code
_entity_poly.pdbx_strand_id
1 'polypeptide(L)'
;MNIKKTANEILKEKTVNFLEENRQKIIIIKSINDPDLHIIFKSMIEEIIKNCERDKVFDKVYDKYYNILKEINESSDPIKFVIDLLIKYDQFEFKPHLYYEKPYLLISITRLELFFNYIADQNRHKDDPKKLEEIR
;
A
#
# COMPACT_ATOMS: atom_id res chain seq x y z
N MET A 1 -25.05 15.47 26.51
CA MET A 1 -25.74 14.98 25.30
C MET A 1 -24.85 13.92 24.67
N ASN A 2 -25.15 12.63 24.86
CA ASN A 2 -24.31 11.54 24.33
C ASN A 2 -24.68 11.32 22.85
N ILE A 3 -23.84 11.80 21.94
CA ILE A 3 -23.96 11.48 20.52
C ILE A 3 -23.59 10.00 20.40
N LYS A 4 -24.59 9.14 20.21
CA LYS A 4 -24.36 7.74 19.85
C LYS A 4 -23.71 7.75 18.46
N LYS A 5 -22.40 7.46 18.41
CA LYS A 5 -21.69 7.19 17.15
C LYS A 5 -22.38 6.02 16.46
N THR A 6 -22.60 6.17 15.16
CA THR A 6 -23.09 5.09 14.30
C THR A 6 -22.05 3.98 14.22
N ALA A 7 -22.48 2.74 13.90
CA ALA A 7 -21.56 1.61 13.73
C ALA A 7 -20.44 1.91 12.71
N ASN A 8 -20.77 2.66 11.65
CA ASN A 8 -19.82 3.11 10.63
C ASN A 8 -18.79 4.12 11.16
N GLU A 9 -19.18 5.04 12.05
CA GLU A 9 -18.26 5.99 12.66
C GLU A 9 -17.29 5.30 13.62
N ILE A 10 -17.77 4.30 14.36
CA ILE A 10 -16.92 3.48 15.24
C ILE A 10 -15.93 2.65 14.42
N LEU A 11 -16.36 2.04 13.30
CA LEU A 11 -15.47 1.28 12.42
C LEU A 11 -14.42 2.18 11.75
N LYS A 12 -14.83 3.38 11.32
CA LYS A 12 -13.93 4.38 10.72
C LYS A 12 -12.86 4.82 11.71
N GLU A 13 -13.23 5.13 12.95
CA GLU A 13 -12.29 5.55 14.00
C GLU A 13 -11.32 4.42 14.38
N LYS A 14 -11.81 3.18 14.50
CA LYS A 14 -10.95 2.01 14.72
C LYS A 14 -9.98 1.77 13.57
N THR A 15 -10.43 2.00 12.34
CA THR A 15 -9.55 1.89 11.17
C THR A 15 -8.48 2.96 11.21
N VAL A 16 -8.85 4.24 11.38
CA VAL A 16 -7.90 5.35 11.44
C VAL A 16 -6.86 5.13 12.54
N ASN A 17 -7.30 4.73 13.74
CA ASN A 17 -6.39 4.43 14.84
C ASN A 17 -5.47 3.25 14.51
N PHE A 18 -6.02 2.18 13.91
CA PHE A 18 -5.22 1.05 13.45
C PHE A 18 -4.16 1.48 12.42
N LEU A 19 -4.51 2.36 11.48
CA LEU A 19 -3.59 2.88 10.47
C LEU A 19 -2.48 3.72 11.08
N GLU A 20 -2.81 4.62 11.99
CA GLU A 20 -1.85 5.47 12.72
C GLU A 20 -0.91 4.63 13.61
N GLU A 21 -1.44 3.65 14.35
CA GLU A 21 -0.67 2.75 15.20
C GLU A 21 0.30 1.87 14.42
N ASN A 22 -0.05 1.51 13.17
CA ASN A 22 0.78 0.65 12.34
C ASN A 22 1.67 1.43 11.38
N ARG A 23 1.49 2.74 11.22
CA ARG A 23 2.28 3.61 10.32
C ARG A 23 3.79 3.46 10.52
N GLN A 24 4.24 3.36 11.77
CA GLN A 24 5.66 3.25 12.12
C GLN A 24 6.29 1.86 11.85
N LYS A 25 5.47 0.81 11.67
CA LYS A 25 5.96 -0.55 11.40
C LYS A 25 6.15 -0.85 9.90
N ILE A 26 5.80 0.10 9.03
CA ILE A 26 5.54 -0.15 7.61
C ILE A 26 6.71 0.26 6.70
N ILE A 27 7.64 1.10 7.16
CA ILE A 27 8.70 1.64 6.32
C ILE A 27 9.99 0.83 6.52
N ILE A 28 10.16 -0.21 5.69
CA ILE A 28 11.39 -1.02 5.61
C ILE A 28 12.36 -0.43 4.57
N ILE A 29 11.87 0.40 3.65
CA ILE A 29 12.66 0.94 2.53
C ILE A 29 13.33 2.26 2.89
N LYS A 30 14.63 2.35 2.58
CA LYS A 30 15.45 3.56 2.78
C LYS A 30 15.53 4.47 1.54
N SER A 31 15.19 3.96 0.35
CA SER A 31 15.38 4.64 -0.93
C SER A 31 14.56 4.04 -2.09
N ILE A 32 14.11 4.87 -3.05
CA ILE A 32 13.55 4.45 -4.35
C ILE A 32 14.57 3.71 -5.21
N ASN A 33 15.85 3.91 -4.97
CA ASN A 33 16.95 3.22 -5.65
C ASN A 33 17.35 1.92 -4.94
N ASP A 34 16.54 1.43 -4.01
CA ASP A 34 16.81 0.16 -3.33
C ASP A 34 16.74 -1.00 -4.34
N PRO A 35 17.81 -1.82 -4.48
CA PRO A 35 17.81 -2.95 -5.42
C PRO A 35 16.71 -3.97 -5.11
N ASP A 36 16.29 -4.05 -3.84
CA ASP A 36 15.28 -4.98 -3.36
C ASP A 36 13.87 -4.39 -3.40
N LEU A 37 13.68 -3.16 -3.93
CA LEU A 37 12.38 -2.50 -4.05
C LEU A 37 11.32 -3.41 -4.66
N HIS A 38 11.68 -4.09 -5.75
CA HIS A 38 10.77 -4.99 -6.46
C HIS A 38 10.41 -6.24 -5.64
N ILE A 39 11.34 -6.77 -4.83
CA ILE A 39 11.13 -7.93 -3.95
C ILE A 39 10.15 -7.54 -2.83
N ILE A 40 10.38 -6.38 -2.22
CA ILE A 40 9.54 -5.87 -1.14
C ILE A 40 8.13 -5.59 -1.66
N PHE A 41 8.02 -4.89 -2.79
CA PHE A 41 6.73 -4.64 -3.44
C PHE A 41 5.99 -5.95 -3.76
N LYS A 42 6.69 -6.91 -4.38
CA LYS A 42 6.14 -8.24 -4.68
C LYS A 42 5.63 -8.95 -3.43
N SER A 43 6.39 -8.93 -2.32
CA SER A 43 5.98 -9.55 -1.06
C SER A 43 4.69 -8.94 -0.50
N MET A 44 4.51 -7.62 -0.61
CA MET A 44 3.29 -6.94 -0.18
C MET A 44 2.08 -7.31 -1.06
N ILE A 45 2.28 -7.45 -2.37
CA ILE A 45 1.24 -7.90 -3.30
C ILE A 45 0.84 -9.36 -2.99
N GLU A 46 1.81 -10.23 -2.75
CA GLU A 46 1.56 -11.61 -2.34
C GLU A 46 0.80 -11.71 -1.00
N GLU A 47 1.09 -10.82 -0.04
CA GLU A 47 0.33 -10.72 1.22
C GLU A 47 -1.15 -10.38 0.97
N ILE A 48 -1.41 -9.42 0.07
CA ILE A 48 -2.78 -9.05 -0.32
C ILE A 48 -3.50 -10.24 -0.97
N ILE A 49 -2.87 -10.93 -1.90
CA ILE A 49 -3.43 -12.11 -2.57
C ILE A 49 -3.77 -13.20 -1.54
N LYS A 50 -2.84 -13.52 -0.63
CA LYS A 50 -3.06 -14.49 0.44
C LYS A 50 -4.23 -14.10 1.36
N ASN A 51 -4.36 -12.82 1.67
CA ASN A 51 -5.49 -12.33 2.47
C ASN A 51 -6.82 -12.40 1.72
N CYS A 52 -6.83 -12.10 0.41
CA CYS A 52 -7.99 -12.34 -0.44
C CYS A 52 -8.38 -13.83 -0.46
N GLU A 53 -7.42 -14.74 -0.65
CA GLU A 53 -7.68 -16.19 -0.65
C GLU A 53 -8.21 -16.69 0.69
N ARG A 54 -7.60 -16.26 1.80
CA ARG A 54 -8.05 -16.61 3.15
C ARG A 54 -9.49 -16.18 3.40
N ASP A 55 -9.82 -14.96 2.99
CA ASP A 55 -11.14 -14.36 3.21
C ASP A 55 -12.13 -14.72 2.08
N LYS A 56 -11.72 -15.59 1.13
CA LYS A 56 -12.48 -16.04 -0.06
C LYS A 56 -13.00 -14.89 -0.94
N VAL A 57 -12.19 -13.85 -1.06
CA VAL A 57 -12.45 -12.67 -1.86
C VAL A 57 -11.80 -12.87 -3.24
N PHE A 58 -12.58 -13.37 -4.19
CA PHE A 58 -12.17 -13.56 -5.59
C PHE A 58 -12.91 -12.56 -6.48
N ASP A 59 -12.72 -11.28 -6.17
CA ASP A 59 -13.34 -10.17 -6.88
C ASP A 59 -12.29 -9.36 -7.64
N LYS A 60 -12.68 -8.16 -8.10
CA LYS A 60 -11.80 -7.24 -8.82
C LYS A 60 -10.53 -6.88 -8.05
N VAL A 61 -10.53 -6.96 -6.72
CA VAL A 61 -9.36 -6.70 -5.89
C VAL A 61 -8.34 -7.83 -6.08
N TYR A 62 -8.79 -9.09 -6.00
CA TYR A 62 -7.94 -10.25 -6.26
C TYR A 62 -7.35 -10.20 -7.67
N ASP A 63 -8.19 -10.03 -8.69
CA ASP A 63 -7.76 -9.99 -10.09
C ASP A 63 -6.73 -8.88 -10.34
N LYS A 64 -6.96 -7.69 -9.76
CA LYS A 64 -6.03 -6.57 -9.85
C LYS A 64 -4.64 -6.94 -9.33
N TYR A 65 -4.56 -7.45 -8.11
CA TYR A 65 -3.28 -7.73 -7.47
C TYR A 65 -2.60 -8.98 -8.06
N TYR A 66 -3.37 -9.97 -8.48
CA TYR A 66 -2.85 -11.12 -9.21
C TYR A 66 -2.22 -10.72 -10.55
N ASN A 67 -2.88 -9.85 -11.32
CA ASN A 67 -2.34 -9.35 -12.59
C ASN A 67 -1.06 -8.53 -12.38
N ILE A 68 -1.01 -7.67 -11.35
CA ILE A 68 0.21 -6.94 -10.98
C ILE A 68 1.35 -7.93 -10.68
N LEU A 69 1.10 -8.96 -9.87
CA LEU A 69 2.11 -9.98 -9.54
C LEU A 69 2.62 -10.69 -10.79
N LYS A 70 1.72 -11.05 -11.70
CA LYS A 70 2.05 -11.67 -12.98
C LYS A 70 2.94 -10.76 -13.83
N GLU A 71 2.56 -9.49 -14.00
CA GLU A 71 3.32 -8.51 -14.78
C GLU A 71 4.73 -8.26 -14.21
N ILE A 72 4.89 -8.23 -12.87
CA ILE A 72 6.22 -8.14 -12.23
C ILE A 72 7.09 -9.34 -12.62
N ASN A 73 6.54 -10.55 -12.54
CA ASN A 73 7.28 -11.79 -12.81
C ASN A 73 7.63 -11.95 -14.29
N GLU A 74 6.83 -11.39 -15.19
CA GLU A 74 7.03 -11.44 -16.64
C GLU A 74 7.86 -10.25 -17.17
N SER A 75 8.13 -9.23 -16.34
CA SER A 75 8.89 -8.05 -16.74
C SER A 75 10.37 -8.37 -16.96
N SER A 76 10.94 -7.86 -18.06
CA SER A 76 12.39 -7.87 -18.30
C SER A 76 13.15 -6.91 -17.39
N ASP A 77 12.44 -5.94 -16.79
CA ASP A 77 12.98 -4.98 -15.80
C ASP A 77 11.95 -4.78 -14.67
N PRO A 78 11.95 -5.66 -13.66
CA PRO A 78 10.98 -5.62 -12.57
C PRO A 78 11.07 -4.36 -11.71
N ILE A 79 12.27 -3.80 -11.53
CA ILE A 79 12.47 -2.59 -10.72
C ILE A 79 11.83 -1.40 -11.42
N LYS A 80 12.14 -1.20 -12.70
CA LYS A 80 11.52 -0.12 -13.48
C LYS A 80 10.01 -0.26 -13.55
N PHE A 81 9.50 -1.48 -13.77
CA PHE A 81 8.07 -1.74 -13.74
C PHE A 81 7.43 -1.29 -12.42
N VAL A 82 8.04 -1.64 -11.29
CA VAL A 82 7.54 -1.25 -9.96
C VAL A 82 7.58 0.27 -9.78
N ILE A 83 8.67 0.95 -10.17
CA ILE A 83 8.76 2.42 -10.11
C ILE A 83 7.67 3.08 -10.97
N ASP A 84 7.49 2.64 -12.21
CA ASP A 84 6.47 3.20 -13.10
C ASP A 84 5.05 2.99 -12.55
N LEU A 85 4.79 1.80 -11.97
CA LEU A 85 3.54 1.48 -11.32
C LEU A 85 3.32 2.38 -10.09
N LEU A 86 4.34 2.57 -9.26
CA LEU A 86 4.30 3.41 -8.08
C LEU A 86 3.95 4.86 -8.43
N ILE A 87 4.60 5.42 -9.46
CA ILE A 87 4.33 6.77 -9.98
C ILE A 87 2.89 6.88 -10.50
N LYS A 88 2.39 5.86 -11.19
CA LYS A 88 1.01 5.83 -11.68
C LYS A 88 0.00 5.84 -10.53
N TYR A 89 0.24 5.07 -9.47
CA TYR A 89 -0.69 4.94 -8.34
C TYR A 89 -0.72 6.15 -7.41
N ASP A 90 0.34 6.95 -7.34
CA ASP A 90 0.39 8.23 -6.61
C ASP A 90 -0.74 9.21 -7.00
N GLN A 91 -1.30 9.05 -8.20
CA GLN A 91 -2.40 9.89 -8.70
C GLN A 91 -3.78 9.47 -8.19
N PHE A 92 -3.89 8.34 -7.48
CA PHE A 92 -5.17 7.78 -7.05
C PHE A 92 -5.41 8.00 -5.57
N GLU A 93 -6.63 8.42 -5.22
CA GLU A 93 -7.05 8.54 -3.82
C GLU A 93 -7.35 7.15 -3.23
N PHE A 94 -6.64 6.78 -2.18
CA PHE A 94 -6.94 5.56 -1.42
C PHE A 94 -8.25 5.69 -0.65
N LYS A 95 -9.14 4.69 -0.84
CA LYS A 95 -10.47 4.64 -0.23
C LYS A 95 -10.56 3.46 0.75
N PRO A 96 -10.05 3.60 1.99
CA PRO A 96 -9.99 2.49 2.96
C PRO A 96 -11.38 1.98 3.37
N HIS A 97 -12.41 2.82 3.28
CA HIS A 97 -13.79 2.46 3.61
C HIS A 97 -14.36 1.31 2.76
N LEU A 98 -13.77 1.04 1.59
CA LEU A 98 -14.16 -0.09 0.74
C LEU A 98 -13.75 -1.46 1.33
N TYR A 99 -12.90 -1.47 2.36
CA TYR A 99 -12.32 -2.69 2.93
C TYR A 99 -12.63 -2.88 4.42
N TYR A 100 -13.49 -2.03 5.01
CA TYR A 100 -13.81 -2.05 6.45
C TYR A 100 -14.36 -3.39 6.97
N GLU A 101 -15.06 -4.14 6.13
CA GLU A 101 -15.59 -5.47 6.47
C GLU A 101 -14.53 -6.58 6.35
N LYS A 102 -13.35 -6.27 5.81
CA LYS A 102 -12.26 -7.21 5.53
C LYS A 102 -10.97 -6.69 6.19
N PRO A 103 -10.85 -6.78 7.52
CA PRO A 103 -9.81 -6.08 8.27
C PRO A 103 -8.40 -6.46 7.79
N TYR A 104 -8.09 -7.74 7.61
CA TYR A 104 -6.76 -8.13 7.15
C TYR A 104 -6.41 -7.65 5.74
N LEU A 105 -7.39 -7.63 4.83
CA LEU A 105 -7.20 -7.08 3.49
C LEU A 105 -6.95 -5.57 3.56
N LEU A 106 -7.72 -4.86 4.39
CA LEU A 106 -7.53 -3.44 4.67
C LEU A 106 -6.13 -3.16 5.21
N ILE A 107 -5.61 -4.00 6.12
CA ILE A 107 -4.25 -3.87 6.66
C ILE A 107 -3.23 -3.92 5.52
N SER A 108 -3.24 -4.99 4.71
CA SER A 108 -2.22 -5.18 3.69
C SER A 108 -2.31 -4.16 2.56
N ILE A 109 -3.52 -3.78 2.14
CA ILE A 109 -3.69 -2.73 1.13
C ILE A 109 -3.21 -1.38 1.69
N THR A 110 -3.47 -1.07 2.96
CA THR A 110 -3.00 0.21 3.49
C THR A 110 -1.48 0.24 3.66
N ARG A 111 -0.85 -0.88 4.00
CA ARG A 111 0.61 -1.00 3.97
C ARG A 111 1.15 -0.65 2.59
N LEU A 112 0.57 -1.25 1.56
CA LEU A 112 0.94 -0.99 0.17
C LEU A 112 0.70 0.48 -0.22
N GLU A 113 -0.37 1.09 0.27
CA GLU A 113 -0.66 2.51 0.02
C GLU A 113 0.37 3.43 0.67
N LEU A 114 0.74 3.18 1.92
CA LEU A 114 1.78 3.97 2.59
C LEU A 114 3.12 3.82 1.88
N PHE A 115 3.41 2.62 1.39
CA PHE A 115 4.57 2.35 0.55
C PHE A 115 4.53 3.15 -0.77
N PHE A 116 3.38 3.17 -1.45
CA PHE A 116 3.18 3.99 -2.66
C PHE A 116 3.51 5.45 -2.40
N ASN A 117 2.89 6.03 -1.38
CA ASN A 117 3.08 7.43 -1.02
C ASN A 117 4.53 7.74 -0.66
N TYR A 118 5.21 6.85 0.07
CA TYR A 118 6.61 7.02 0.45
C TYR A 118 7.53 7.07 -0.77
N ILE A 119 7.41 6.10 -1.69
CA ILE A 119 8.28 6.05 -2.87
C ILE A 119 7.96 7.18 -3.84
N ALA A 120 6.68 7.50 -4.02
CA ALA A 120 6.28 8.63 -4.85
C ALA A 120 6.84 9.96 -4.32
N ASP A 121 6.85 10.16 -2.99
CA ASP A 121 7.42 11.35 -2.37
C ASP A 121 8.93 11.46 -2.61
N GLN A 122 9.65 10.34 -2.48
CA GLN A 122 11.07 10.29 -2.84
C GLN A 122 11.30 10.56 -4.34
N ASN A 123 10.43 10.08 -5.22
CA ASN A 123 10.54 10.37 -6.65
C ASN A 123 10.29 11.85 -6.97
N ARG A 124 9.29 12.48 -6.33
CA ARG A 124 9.00 13.92 -6.46
C ARG A 124 10.18 14.79 -6.00
N HIS A 125 10.92 14.31 -5.00
CA HIS A 125 12.04 15.01 -4.39
C HIS A 125 13.40 14.42 -4.75
N LYS A 126 13.50 13.62 -5.81
CA LYS A 126 14.75 12.96 -6.23
C LYS A 126 15.91 13.93 -6.50
N ASP A 127 15.58 15.17 -6.86
CA ASP A 127 16.52 16.24 -7.15
C ASP A 127 16.73 17.22 -5.96
N ASP A 128 16.09 16.98 -4.80
CA ASP A 128 16.21 17.77 -3.58
C ASP A 128 16.75 16.92 -2.40
N PRO A 129 18.08 16.88 -2.21
CA PRO A 129 18.71 16.06 -1.18
C PRO A 129 18.26 16.38 0.25
N LYS A 130 17.88 17.63 0.54
CA LYS A 130 17.44 18.03 1.90
C LYS A 130 16.08 17.42 2.22
N LYS A 131 15.16 17.43 1.26
CA LYS A 131 13.84 16.80 1.42
C LYS A 131 13.93 15.29 1.52
N LEU A 132 14.84 14.65 0.77
CA LEU A 132 15.06 13.20 0.90
C LEU A 132 15.55 12.79 2.29
N GLU A 133 16.29 13.65 2.99
CA GLU A 133 16.74 13.41 4.37
C GLU A 133 15.60 13.58 5.39
N GLU A 134 14.64 14.46 5.14
CA GLU A 134 13.44 14.65 5.97
C GLU A 134 12.40 13.52 5.80
N ILE A 135 12.38 12.86 4.64
CA ILE A 135 11.49 11.72 4.35
C ILE A 135 11.99 10.42 5.02
N ARG A 136 13.30 10.30 5.32
CA ARG A 136 13.93 9.11 5.91
C ARG A 136 13.69 8.97 7.40
#